data_AF-A0A0H3J5J7-F1
#
_entry.id   AF-A0A0H3J5J7-F1
#
_cell.length_a   1.000
_cell.length_b   1.000
_cell.length_c   1.000
_cell.angle_alpha   90.00
_cell.angle_beta   90.00
_cell.angle_gamma   90.00
#
_symmetry.space_group_name_H-M   'P 1'
#
loop_
_entity.id
_entity.type
_entity.pdbx_description
1 polymer ?
#
loop_
_entity_poly.entity_id
_entity_poly.type
_entity_poly.pdbx_seq_one_letter_code
_entity_poly.pdbx_strand_id
1 'polypeptide(L)' 'MVNGNKIREIRLEKGLTCRDVSNLSKNLAVPISKTYLEELERGTKCNPSFNVIETISIILKVQLDDLKIS' A
#
# COMPACT_ATOMS: atom_id res chain seq x y z
N MET A 1 10.23 -5.79 -5.17
CA MET A 1 9.34 -6.41 -4.18
C MET A 1 9.09 -5.42 -3.06
N VAL A 2 7.91 -5.46 -2.45
CA VAL A 2 7.51 -4.56 -1.36
C VAL A 2 7.52 -5.26 -0.01
N ASN A 3 7.77 -4.50 1.05
CA ASN A 3 7.66 -4.98 2.42
C ASN A 3 6.22 -4.75 2.93
N GLY A 4 5.41 -5.82 2.87
CA GLY A 4 4.02 -5.79 3.31
C GLY A 4 3.83 -5.37 4.77
N ASN A 5 4.70 -5.84 5.67
CA ASN A 5 4.66 -5.47 7.07
C ASN A 5 4.91 -3.97 7.27
N LYS A 6 5.86 -3.40 6.51
CA LYS A 6 6.15 -1.96 6.58
C LYS A 6 4.97 -1.11 6.10
N ILE A 7 4.30 -1.53 5.03
CA ILE A 7 3.06 -0.89 4.54
C ILE A 7 2.01 -0.86 5.66
N ARG A 8 1.82 -1.99 6.35
CA ARG A 8 0.86 -2.13 7.45
C ARG A 8 1.19 -1.20 8.62
N GLU A 9 2.45 -1.16 9.05
CA GLU A 9 2.93 -0.29 10.13
C GLU A 9 2.62 1.18 9.83
N ILE A 10 3.09 1.68 8.69
CA ILE A 10 2.89 3.07 8.27
C ILE A 10 1.40 3.42 8.14
N ARG A 11 0.60 2.49 7.61
CA ARG A 11 -0.86 2.68 7.49
C ARG A 11 -1.51 2.85 8.87
N LEU A 12 -1.14 2.01 9.83
CA LEU A 12 -1.67 2.07 11.20
C LEU A 12 -1.21 3.33 11.94
N GLU A 13 0.04 3.76 11.77
CA GLU A 13 0.56 5.03 12.30
C GLU A 13 -0.24 6.24 11.80
N LYS A 14 -0.81 6.15 10.59
CA LYS A 14 -1.67 7.18 9.99
C LYS A 14 -3.14 7.06 10.38
N GLY A 15 -3.50 6.08 11.23
CA GLY A 15 -4.87 5.84 11.66
C GLY A 15 -5.79 5.34 10.53
N LEU A 16 -5.23 4.81 9.45
CA LEU A 16 -6.01 4.36 8.28
C LEU A 16 -6.34 2.87 8.39
N THR A 17 -7.55 2.49 8.02
CA THR A 17 -7.90 1.09 7.75
C THR A 17 -7.56 0.70 6.30
N CYS A 18 -7.51 -0.60 6.00
CA CYS A 18 -7.37 -1.04 4.59
C CYS A 18 -8.52 -0.55 3.71
N ARG A 19 -9.71 -0.35 4.29
CA ARG A 19 -10.88 0.20 3.58
C ARG A 19 -10.68 1.68 3.24
N ASP A 20 -10.05 2.44 4.13
CA ASP A 20 -9.74 3.85 3.87
C ASP A 20 -8.76 3.98 2.72
N VAL A 21 -7.66 3.21 2.72
CA VAL A 21 -6.71 3.18 1.60
C VAL A 21 -7.40 2.78 0.30
N SER A 22 -8.27 1.77 0.33
CA SER A 22 -9.04 1.36 -0.85
C SER A 22 -9.93 2.49 -1.37
N ASN A 23 -10.62 3.22 -0.49
CA ASN A 23 -11.46 4.35 -0.88
C ASN A 23 -10.63 5.53 -1.43
N LEU A 24 -9.51 5.87 -0.79
CA LEU A 24 -8.62 6.95 -1.20
C LEU A 24 -7.96 6.66 -2.56
N SER A 25 -7.68 5.40 -2.85
CA SER A 25 -7.05 4.99 -4.12
C SER A 25 -7.93 5.14 -5.36
N LYS A 26 -9.26 5.28 -5.21
CA LYS A 26 -10.21 5.31 -6.34
C LYS A 26 -9.96 6.44 -7.33
N ASN A 27 -9.37 7.54 -6.86
CA ASN A 27 -9.08 8.73 -7.67
C ASN A 27 -7.60 8.84 -8.06
N LEU A 28 -6.80 7.78 -7.87
CA LEU A 28 -5.38 7.74 -8.20
C LEU A 28 -5.13 6.86 -9.43
N ALA A 29 -3.86 6.75 -9.82
CA ALA A 29 -3.44 6.03 -11.03
C ALA A 29 -4.01 4.61 -11.12
N VAL A 30 -4.06 3.88 -10.00
CA VAL A 30 -4.65 2.54 -9.93
C VAL A 30 -5.51 2.39 -8.67
N PRO A 31 -6.81 2.08 -8.79
CA PRO A 31 -7.62 1.69 -7.65
C PRO A 31 -7.11 0.40 -7.00
N ILE A 32 -6.99 0.42 -5.68
CA ILE A 32 -6.53 -0.72 -4.87
C ILE A 32 -7.72 -1.26 -4.10
N SER A 33 -8.00 -2.56 -4.24
CA SER A 33 -9.04 -3.20 -3.43
C SER A 33 -8.53 -3.44 -2.01
N LYS A 34 -9.45 -3.39 -1.04
CA LYS A 34 -9.16 -3.74 0.37
C LYS A 34 -8.45 -5.10 0.48
N THR A 35 -8.98 -6.13 -0.19
CA THR A 35 -8.45 -7.49 -0.14
C THR A 35 -7.04 -7.57 -0.70
N TYR A 36 -6.76 -6.88 -1.81
CA TYR A 36 -5.43 -6.88 -2.42
C TYR A 36 -4.39 -6.22 -1.50
N LEU A 37 -4.76 -5.12 -0.83
CA LEU A 37 -3.89 -4.51 0.18
C LEU A 37 -3.65 -5.47 1.36
N GLU A 38 -4.65 -6.20 1.83
CA GLU A 38 -4.47 -7.21 2.89
C GLU A 38 -3.58 -8.39 2.46
N GLU A 39 -3.62 -8.79 1.19
CA GLU A 39 -2.68 -9.77 0.63
C GLU A 39 -1.26 -9.24 0.53
N LEU A 40 -1.09 -7.96 0.19
CA LEU A 40 0.21 -7.28 0.22
C LEU A 40 0.77 -7.23 1.63
N GLU A 41 -0.03 -6.78 2.60
CA GLU A 41 0.40 -6.66 4.00
C GLU A 41 0.73 -7.99 4.66
N ARG A 42 0.03 -9.07 4.28
CA ARG A 42 0.36 -10.43 4.75
C ARG A 42 1.55 -11.06 4.04
N GLY A 43 2.03 -10.45 2.96
CA GLY A 43 3.13 -10.99 2.13
C GLY A 43 2.72 -12.10 1.16
N THR A 44 1.43 -12.45 1.07
CA THR A 44 0.92 -13.38 0.05
C THR A 44 1.12 -12.82 -1.37
N LYS A 45 1.05 -11.49 -1.50
CA LYS A 45 1.50 -10.75 -2.67
C LYS A 45 2.65 -9.85 -2.25
N CYS A 46 3.74 -9.83 -3.01
CA CYS A 46 4.93 -9.03 -2.67
C CYS A 46 5.57 -8.34 -3.87
N ASN A 47 5.05 -8.59 -5.08
CA ASN A 47 5.55 -8.00 -6.31
C ASN A 47 4.41 -7.32 -7.10
N PRO A 48 3.81 -6.25 -6.55
CA PRO A 48 2.82 -5.45 -7.27
C PRO A 48 3.46 -4.71 -8.45
N SER A 49 2.62 -4.18 -9.36
CA SER A 49 3.10 -3.27 -10.40
C SER A 49 3.58 -1.94 -9.80
N PHE A 50 4.40 -1.21 -10.56
CA PHE A 50 4.93 0.09 -10.13
C PHE A 50 3.82 1.08 -9.73
N ASN A 51 2.77 1.19 -10.54
CA ASN A 51 1.65 2.12 -10.29
C ASN A 51 0.90 1.82 -8.98
N VAL A 52 0.87 0.54 -8.55
CA VAL A 52 0.31 0.18 -7.23
C VAL A 52 1.22 0.70 -6.12
N ILE A 53 2.54 0.55 -6.25
CA ILE A 53 3.50 1.05 -5.25
C ILE A 53 3.38 2.57 -5.13
N GLU A 54 3.29 3.27 -6.26
CA GLU A 54 3.08 4.72 -6.32
C GLU A 54 1.76 5.15 -5.68
N THR A 55 0.67 4.44 -5.98
CA THR A 55 -0.63 4.73 -5.35
C THR A 55 -0.54 4.58 -3.82
N ILE A 56 0.10 3.52 -3.32
CA ILE A 56 0.28 3.30 -1.87
C ILE A 56 1.16 4.39 -1.27
N SER A 57 2.27 4.77 -1.93
CA SER A 57 3.18 5.79 -1.41
C SER A 57 2.51 7.18 -1.33
N ILE A 58 1.67 7.53 -2.30
CA ILE A 58 0.87 8.77 -2.28
C ILE A 58 -0.10 8.78 -1.09
N ILE A 59 -0.88 7.72 -0.91
CA ILE A 59 -1.87 7.64 0.18
C ILE A 59 -1.18 7.66 1.54
N LEU A 60 -0.10 6.90 1.67
CA LEU A 60 0.69 6.85 2.89
C LEU A 60 1.63 8.05 3.04
N LYS A 61 1.74 8.96 2.08
CA LYS A 61 2.64 10.14 2.14
C LYS A 61 4.07 9.76 2.54
N VAL A 62 4.65 8.80 1.84
CA VAL A 62 6.03 8.31 2.01
C VAL A 62 6.73 8.22 0.66
N GLN A 63 8.05 8.08 0.65
CA GLN A 63 8.79 7.84 -0.58
C GLN A 63 8.59 6.41 -1.06
N LEU A 64 8.73 6.17 -2.37
CA LEU A 64 8.61 4.82 -2.95
C LEU A 64 9.58 3.82 -2.32
N ASP A 65 10.79 4.29 -1.98
CA ASP A 65 11.84 3.46 -1.41
C ASP A 65 11.53 3.01 0.02
N ASP A 66 10.69 3.76 0.76
CA ASP A 66 10.24 3.37 2.10
C ASP A 66 9.37 2.10 2.11
N LEU A 67 8.83 1.72 0.94
CA LEU A 67 7.94 0.58 0.77
C LEU A 67 8.65 -0.67 0.22
N LYS A 68 9.90 -0.54 -0.24
CA LYS A 68 10.66 -1.63 -0.84
C LYS A 68 11.32 -2.50 0.22
N ILE A 69 11.59 -3.75 -0.13
CA ILE A 69 12.50 -4.60 0.65
C ILE A 69 13.92 -4.09 0.38
N SER A 70 14.66 -3.78 1.45
CA SER A 70 16.09 -3.47 1.43
C SER A 70 16.96 -4.69 1.22
#